data_AF-A0A822A892-F1
#
_entry.id   AF-A0A822A892-F1
#
_cell.length_a   1.000
_cell.length_b   1.000
_cell.length_c   1.000
_cell.angle_alpha   90.00
_cell.angle_beta   90.00
_cell.angle_gamma   90.00
#
_symmetry.space_group_name_H-M   'P 1'
#
loop_
_entity.id
_entity.type
_entity.pdbx_description
1 polymer ?
#
loop_
_entity_poly.entity_id
_entity_poly.type
_entity_poly.pdbx_seq_one_letter_code
_entity_poly.pdbx_strand_id
1 'polypeptide(L)'
;MPLHATKFNISWLEKKDSDGTPVKRWLKQGTKPSSFICTLCKTDELCCGNKGWQSVESHMNNKKHRDTLKLIKENTTFTIQTEPNSTQSQPSSSSSNISTVTLASQAKTMSFSDQVTRAETLWAMNTARHGYSYLSCDESAHLFQNMFPDSDIAQKFKMERAKLSYTISHGLGPFFHRNVVQDIKQCERFVLCFDEQKNHQNNKQLDLFLKYWSVQNQGVVTRYYKSILLGHAPANVIRDSIVDSFRTDGIDINRLLMIGRDNPNV
;
A
#
# COMPACT_ATOMS: atom_id res chain seq x y z
N MET A 1 36.16 -26.51 -23.30
CA MET A 1 35.30 -26.07 -22.18
C MET A 1 36.06 -26.31 -20.88
N PRO A 2 36.07 -25.39 -19.90
CA PRO A 2 36.77 -25.62 -18.63
C PRO A 2 36.14 -26.83 -17.91
N LEU A 3 36.95 -27.78 -17.46
CA LEU A 3 36.52 -29.02 -16.79
C LEU A 3 35.84 -28.79 -15.43
N HIS A 4 35.96 -27.58 -14.85
CA HIS A 4 35.38 -27.22 -13.56
C HIS A 4 34.75 -25.82 -13.63
N ALA A 5 33.44 -25.75 -13.83
CA ALA A 5 32.67 -24.51 -13.75
C ALA A 5 32.22 -24.24 -12.32
N THR A 6 32.43 -23.00 -11.84
CA THR A 6 31.99 -22.58 -10.51
C THR A 6 30.46 -22.55 -10.48
N LYS A 7 29.86 -23.26 -9.52
CA LYS A 7 28.41 -23.23 -9.29
C LYS A 7 28.03 -22.01 -8.45
N PHE A 8 26.82 -21.51 -8.65
CA PHE A 8 26.21 -20.49 -7.81
C PHE A 8 26.17 -20.99 -6.36
N ASN A 9 26.65 -20.17 -5.43
CA ASN A 9 26.69 -20.51 -4.03
C ASN A 9 25.68 -19.66 -3.27
N ILE A 10 24.72 -20.31 -2.60
CA ILE A 10 23.64 -19.66 -1.85
C ILE A 10 24.18 -18.72 -0.76
N SER A 11 25.34 -19.02 -0.16
CA SER A 11 25.98 -18.13 0.84
C SER A 11 26.29 -16.74 0.30
N TRP A 12 26.40 -16.58 -1.02
CA TRP A 12 26.60 -15.27 -1.65
C TRP A 12 25.43 -14.31 -1.42
N LEU A 13 24.22 -14.82 -1.16
CA LEU A 13 23.03 -14.01 -0.91
C LEU A 13 23.15 -13.13 0.35
N GLU A 14 23.94 -13.56 1.33
CA GLU A 14 24.17 -12.80 2.57
C GLU A 14 25.35 -11.81 2.46
N LYS A 15 26.09 -11.82 1.34
CA LYS A 15 27.12 -10.81 1.09
C LYS A 15 26.49 -9.45 0.85
N LYS A 16 27.26 -8.38 1.07
CA LYS A 16 26.81 -7.00 0.92
C LYS A 16 27.25 -6.40 -0.42
N ASP A 17 26.44 -5.50 -0.95
CA ASP A 17 26.82 -4.62 -2.05
C ASP A 17 27.68 -3.44 -1.57
N SER A 18 28.06 -2.55 -2.50
CA SER A 18 28.85 -1.33 -2.23
C SER A 18 28.22 -0.42 -1.17
N ASP A 19 26.92 -0.58 -0.91
CA ASP A 19 26.14 0.26 -0.03
C ASP A 19 25.83 -0.43 1.31
N GLY A 20 26.48 -1.58 1.57
CA GLY A 20 26.35 -2.32 2.82
C GLY A 20 25.06 -3.14 2.96
N THR A 21 24.25 -3.26 1.88
CA THR A 21 22.97 -3.98 1.91
C THR A 21 23.14 -5.41 1.36
N PRO A 22 22.48 -6.43 1.96
CA PRO A 22 22.58 -7.81 1.46
C PRO A 22 22.13 -7.96 0.00
N VAL A 23 22.94 -8.61 -0.83
CA VAL A 23 22.70 -8.78 -2.27
C VAL A 23 21.50 -9.68 -2.58
N LYS A 24 21.00 -10.47 -1.62
CA LYS A 24 19.75 -11.25 -1.77
C LYS A 24 18.54 -10.43 -2.20
N ARG A 25 18.60 -9.12 -1.98
CA ARG A 25 17.59 -8.16 -2.42
C ARG A 25 17.42 -8.11 -3.94
N TRP A 26 18.45 -8.47 -4.70
CA TRP A 26 18.46 -8.41 -6.15
C TRP A 26 19.08 -9.62 -6.86
N LEU A 27 19.88 -10.42 -6.17
CA LEU A 27 20.56 -11.59 -6.71
C LEU A 27 19.72 -12.86 -6.52
N LYS A 28 19.56 -13.64 -7.59
CA LYS A 28 18.93 -14.97 -7.55
C LYS A 28 19.76 -15.98 -8.32
N GLN A 29 19.64 -17.26 -7.96
CA GLN A 29 20.19 -18.34 -8.77
C GLN A 29 19.41 -18.45 -10.10
N GLY A 30 20.13 -18.66 -11.20
CA GLY A 30 19.53 -18.93 -12.51
C GLY A 30 19.13 -20.39 -12.70
N THR A 31 18.61 -20.75 -13.87
CA THR A 31 18.22 -22.14 -14.18
C THR A 31 19.43 -23.07 -14.26
N LYS A 32 20.59 -22.56 -14.71
CA LYS A 32 21.83 -23.35 -14.75
C LYS A 32 22.54 -23.27 -13.40
N PRO A 33 23.20 -24.36 -12.96
CA PRO A 33 23.97 -24.35 -11.72
C PRO A 33 25.07 -23.29 -11.66
N SER A 34 25.56 -22.83 -12.82
CA SER A 34 26.60 -21.81 -12.95
C SER A 34 26.08 -20.47 -13.48
N SER A 35 24.78 -20.20 -13.32
CA SER A 35 24.17 -18.91 -13.68
C SER A 35 23.48 -18.22 -12.51
N PHE A 36 23.32 -16.91 -12.64
CA PHE A 36 22.59 -16.06 -11.71
C PHE A 36 21.78 -15.01 -12.48
N ILE A 37 20.75 -14.47 -11.82
CA ILE A 37 19.87 -13.44 -12.36
C ILE A 37 19.92 -12.24 -11.42
N CYS A 38 20.03 -11.06 -12.01
CA CYS A 38 19.81 -9.80 -11.31
C CYS A 38 18.40 -9.30 -11.60
N THR A 39 17.58 -9.18 -10.56
CA THR A 39 16.19 -8.71 -10.71
C THR A 39 16.08 -7.22 -11.02
N LEU A 40 17.18 -6.44 -10.89
CA LEU A 40 17.20 -5.00 -11.18
C LEU A 40 17.47 -4.71 -12.65
N CYS A 41 18.45 -5.39 -13.22
CA CYS A 41 18.97 -5.05 -14.55
C CYS A 41 18.17 -5.67 -15.70
N LYS A 42 17.15 -6.50 -15.39
CA LYS A 42 16.36 -7.28 -16.36
C LYS A 42 17.21 -7.95 -17.45
N THR A 43 18.40 -8.40 -17.08
CA THR A 43 19.30 -9.11 -17.99
C THR A 43 18.96 -10.59 -17.97
N ASP A 44 19.10 -11.22 -19.15
CA ASP A 44 19.18 -12.68 -19.28
C ASP A 44 20.19 -13.27 -18.29
N GLU A 45 20.11 -14.59 -18.10
CA GLU A 45 20.97 -15.31 -17.15
C GLU A 45 22.46 -15.00 -17.34
N LEU A 46 23.08 -14.49 -16.29
CA LEU A 46 24.50 -14.15 -16.24
C LEU A 46 25.30 -15.36 -15.77
N CYS A 47 26.48 -15.58 -16.34
CA CYS A 47 27.32 -16.73 -16.02
C CYS A 47 28.32 -16.43 -14.90
N CYS A 48 28.30 -17.24 -13.84
CA CYS A 48 29.34 -17.27 -12.81
C CYS A 48 30.33 -18.43 -12.98
N GLY A 49 30.20 -19.27 -14.02
CA GLY A 49 31.01 -20.47 -14.22
C GLY A 49 32.53 -20.22 -14.25
N ASN A 50 32.96 -19.11 -14.87
CA ASN A 50 34.39 -18.84 -15.07
C ASN A 50 35.06 -18.09 -13.89
N LYS A 51 34.33 -17.17 -13.24
CA LYS A 51 34.89 -16.24 -12.22
C LYS A 51 34.15 -16.26 -10.88
N GLY A 52 33.16 -17.14 -10.72
CA GLY A 52 32.39 -17.28 -9.48
C GLY A 52 31.79 -15.95 -9.00
N TRP A 53 32.00 -15.64 -7.72
CA TRP A 53 31.55 -14.40 -7.10
C TRP A 53 32.05 -13.13 -7.80
N GLN A 54 33.24 -13.14 -8.40
CA GLN A 54 33.77 -11.97 -9.10
C GLN A 54 32.90 -11.58 -10.30
N SER A 55 32.16 -12.53 -10.91
CA SER A 55 31.16 -12.20 -11.93
C SER A 55 30.01 -11.39 -11.35
N VAL A 56 29.55 -11.72 -10.14
CA VAL A 56 28.49 -11.00 -9.44
C VAL A 56 28.97 -9.62 -8.98
N GLU A 57 30.20 -9.55 -8.48
CA GLU A 57 30.86 -8.31 -8.05
C GLU A 57 31.10 -7.34 -9.22
N SER A 58 31.54 -7.85 -10.36
CA SER A 58 31.65 -7.06 -11.58
C SER A 58 30.28 -6.56 -12.06
N HIS A 59 29.25 -7.39 -11.96
CA HIS A 59 27.89 -7.00 -12.31
C HIS A 59 27.34 -5.88 -11.41
N MET A 60 27.46 -6.00 -10.08
CA MET A 60 26.95 -4.96 -9.16
C MET A 60 27.65 -3.61 -9.36
N ASN A 61 28.93 -3.65 -9.75
CA ASN A 61 29.72 -2.45 -10.03
C ASN A 61 29.48 -1.87 -11.44
N ASN A 62 28.67 -2.53 -12.28
CA ASN A 62 28.30 -1.99 -13.58
C ASN A 62 27.47 -0.70 -13.42
N LYS A 63 27.72 0.29 -14.28
CA LYS A 63 27.02 1.58 -14.28
C LYS A 63 25.50 1.41 -14.32
N LYS A 64 24.98 0.53 -15.19
CA LYS A 64 23.52 0.26 -15.30
C LYS A 64 22.92 -0.21 -13.97
N HIS A 65 23.62 -1.10 -13.27
CA HIS A 65 23.18 -1.62 -11.98
C HIS A 65 23.16 -0.52 -10.91
N ARG A 66 24.25 0.25 -10.80
CA ARG A 66 24.38 1.34 -9.83
C ARG A 66 23.36 2.46 -10.04
N ASP A 67 23.13 2.86 -11.28
CA ASP A 67 22.14 3.89 -11.60
C ASP A 67 20.71 3.41 -11.25
N THR A 68 20.40 2.14 -11.55
CA THR A 68 19.12 1.53 -11.17
C THR A 68 18.93 1.46 -9.65
N LEU A 69 19.98 1.09 -8.91
CA LEU A 69 19.94 1.04 -7.43
C LEU A 69 19.67 2.43 -6.81
N LYS A 70 20.31 3.48 -7.35
CA LYS A 70 20.12 4.86 -6.86
C LYS A 70 18.69 5.34 -7.06
N LEU A 71 18.13 5.17 -8.26
CA LEU A 71 16.74 5.55 -8.59
C LEU A 71 15.73 4.86 -7.66
N ILE A 72 15.96 3.59 -7.32
CA ILE A 72 15.06 2.84 -6.44
C ILE A 72 15.10 3.40 -5.01
N LYS A 73 16.27 3.79 -4.49
CA LYS A 73 16.37 4.39 -3.14
C LYS A 73 15.59 5.69 -3.06
N GLU A 74 15.74 6.56 -4.04
CA GLU A 74 15.04 7.85 -4.12
C GLU A 74 13.52 7.67 -4.15
N ASN A 75 13.03 6.64 -4.87
CA ASN A 75 11.60 6.34 -4.93
C ASN A 75 11.04 5.60 -3.70
N THR A 76 11.86 5.10 -2.77
CA THR A 76 11.36 4.33 -1.61
C THR A 76 10.91 5.21 -0.44
N THR A 77 11.33 6.48 -0.41
CA THR A 77 10.94 7.44 0.63
C THR A 77 9.67 8.17 0.20
N PHE A 78 8.54 7.90 0.85
CA PHE A 78 7.28 8.60 0.58
C PHE A 78 6.80 9.28 1.87
N THR A 79 6.86 10.61 1.89
CA THR A 79 6.26 11.43 2.95
C THR A 79 4.95 11.98 2.41
N ILE A 80 3.82 11.40 2.85
CA ILE A 80 2.52 12.03 2.61
C ILE A 80 2.44 13.19 3.58
N GLN A 81 2.64 14.41 3.09
CA GLN A 81 2.28 15.59 3.86
C GLN A 81 0.75 15.62 3.97
N THR A 82 0.25 15.29 5.15
CA THR A 82 -1.11 15.64 5.53
C THR A 82 -1.09 17.10 5.96
N GLU A 83 -1.58 17.99 5.09
CA GLU A 83 -2.01 19.33 5.51
C GLU A 83 -3.03 19.16 6.65
N PRO A 84 -2.77 19.66 7.87
CA PRO A 84 -3.79 19.68 8.91
C PRO A 84 -4.85 20.69 8.50
N ASN A 85 -6.10 20.22 8.46
CA ASN A 85 -7.28 21.02 8.16
C ASN A 85 -7.30 22.27 9.07
N SER A 86 -7.29 23.44 8.44
CA SER A 86 -7.23 24.74 9.09
C SER A 86 -8.54 25.05 9.82
N THR A 87 -8.59 24.77 11.12
CA THR A 87 -9.52 25.47 12.03
C THR A 87 -8.69 26.39 12.92
N GLN A 88 -8.94 27.68 12.77
CA GLN A 88 -8.27 28.78 13.47
C GLN A 88 -8.36 28.63 14.99
N SER A 89 -7.21 28.63 15.67
CA SER A 89 -7.01 29.34 16.95
C SER A 89 -5.54 29.29 17.43
N GLN A 90 -4.87 30.45 17.32
CA GLN A 90 -3.78 31.04 18.13
C GLN A 90 -2.42 30.30 18.32
N PRO A 91 -1.30 31.06 18.48
CA PRO A 91 0.05 30.53 18.40
C PRO A 91 0.62 30.16 19.77
N SER A 92 1.09 28.93 19.92
CA SER A 92 2.04 28.56 20.98
C SER A 92 3.26 27.91 20.35
N SER A 93 4.39 28.60 20.50
CA SER A 93 5.73 28.19 20.13
C SER A 93 6.13 26.89 20.83
N SER A 94 6.13 25.79 20.09
CA SER A 94 6.87 24.58 20.48
C SER A 94 7.38 23.89 19.22
N SER A 95 8.70 23.89 19.07
CA SER A 95 9.43 23.20 18.00
C SER A 95 9.20 21.69 18.12
N SER A 96 8.23 21.17 17.37
CA SER A 96 7.97 19.73 17.30
C SER A 96 8.97 19.09 16.35
N ASN A 97 9.95 18.38 16.91
CA ASN A 97 10.82 17.48 16.17
C ASN A 97 9.95 16.49 15.38
N ILE A 98 10.05 16.55 14.05
CA ILE A 98 9.43 15.58 13.15
C ILE A 98 10.13 14.24 13.41
N SER A 99 9.45 13.36 14.15
CA SER A 99 9.83 11.96 14.24
C SER A 99 9.60 11.29 12.89
N THR A 100 10.63 11.29 12.04
CA THR A 100 10.71 10.45 10.85
C THR A 100 10.65 8.99 11.32
N VAL A 101 9.45 8.41 11.28
CA VAL A 101 9.26 6.97 11.43
C VAL A 101 9.91 6.31 10.22
N THR A 102 11.19 6.02 10.36
CA THR A 102 11.95 5.24 9.40
C THR A 102 11.55 3.79 9.63
N LEU A 103 10.43 3.38 9.02
CA LEU A 103 10.10 1.97 8.89
C LEU A 103 11.19 1.35 7.99
N ALA A 104 12.26 0.86 8.60
CA ALA A 104 13.21 -0.05 7.98
C ALA A 104 12.50 -1.39 7.72
N SER A 105 11.45 -1.35 6.88
CA SER A 105 10.94 -2.55 6.25
C SER A 105 12.06 -3.08 5.38
N GLN A 106 12.32 -4.40 5.48
CA GLN A 106 13.24 -5.10 4.60
C GLN A 106 12.84 -4.78 3.16
N ALA A 107 13.48 -3.78 2.57
CA ALA A 107 13.01 -3.20 1.33
C ALA A 107 13.27 -4.22 0.23
N LYS A 108 12.23 -4.99 -0.10
CA LYS A 108 12.20 -5.84 -1.28
C LYS A 108 12.37 -4.93 -2.47
N THR A 109 13.33 -5.22 -3.35
CA THR A 109 13.44 -4.38 -4.54
C THR A 109 12.19 -4.53 -5.40
N MET A 110 11.52 -3.42 -5.67
CA MET A 110 10.37 -3.37 -6.55
C MET A 110 10.81 -3.65 -7.98
N SER A 111 10.25 -4.68 -8.59
CA SER A 111 10.40 -4.90 -10.02
C SER A 111 9.84 -3.71 -10.79
N PHE A 112 10.20 -3.55 -12.06
CA PHE A 112 9.59 -2.51 -12.89
C PHE A 112 8.06 -2.64 -12.96
N SER A 113 7.52 -3.86 -12.99
CA SER A 113 6.07 -4.09 -12.94
C SER A 113 5.47 -3.59 -11.62
N ASP A 114 6.17 -3.78 -10.51
CA ASP A 114 5.73 -3.26 -9.21
C ASP A 114 5.76 -1.73 -9.19
N GLN A 115 6.73 -1.10 -9.86
CA GLN A 115 6.81 0.35 -9.97
C GLN A 115 5.64 0.94 -10.77
N VAL A 116 5.27 0.32 -11.90
CA VAL A 116 4.06 0.70 -12.66
C VAL A 116 2.80 0.50 -11.81
N THR A 117 2.68 -0.66 -11.15
CA THR A 117 1.55 -0.97 -10.25
C THR A 117 1.45 0.04 -9.10
N ARG A 118 2.60 0.49 -8.58
CA ARG A 118 2.66 1.52 -7.55
C ARG A 118 2.16 2.87 -8.06
N ALA A 119 2.59 3.30 -9.25
CA ALA A 119 2.11 4.55 -9.85
C ALA A 119 0.59 4.52 -10.06
N GLU A 120 0.08 3.41 -10.58
CA GLU A 120 -1.35 3.13 -10.72
C GLU A 120 -2.12 3.15 -9.38
N THR A 121 -1.54 2.55 -8.35
CA THR A 121 -2.13 2.53 -7.00
C THR A 121 -2.14 3.93 -6.37
N LEU A 122 -1.08 4.70 -6.57
CA LEU A 122 -0.99 6.11 -6.12
C LEU A 122 -2.06 6.96 -6.81
N TRP A 123 -2.25 6.79 -8.12
CA TRP A 123 -3.32 7.48 -8.85
C TRP A 123 -4.71 7.09 -8.32
N ALA A 124 -4.94 5.80 -8.04
CA ALA A 124 -6.20 5.32 -7.48
C ALA A 124 -6.48 5.91 -6.09
N MET A 125 -5.49 5.93 -5.20
CA MET A 125 -5.60 6.56 -3.89
C MET A 125 -5.83 8.07 -3.99
N ASN A 126 -5.15 8.75 -4.91
CA ASN A 126 -5.32 10.18 -5.13
C ASN A 126 -6.73 10.51 -5.64
N THR A 127 -7.25 9.71 -6.57
CA THR A 127 -8.61 9.81 -7.10
C THR A 127 -9.64 9.63 -5.99
N ALA A 128 -9.49 8.59 -5.16
CA ALA A 128 -10.40 8.35 -4.04
C ALA A 128 -10.34 9.47 -2.99
N ARG A 129 -9.13 9.96 -2.65
CA ARG A 129 -8.93 11.02 -1.66
C ARG A 129 -9.59 12.34 -2.04
N HIS A 130 -9.53 12.70 -3.33
CA HIS A 130 -10.05 13.99 -3.82
C HIS A 130 -11.44 13.87 -4.47
N GLY A 131 -12.04 12.66 -4.47
CA GLY A 131 -13.37 12.45 -5.05
C GLY A 131 -13.42 12.69 -6.57
N TYR A 132 -12.33 12.41 -7.29
CA TYR A 132 -12.32 12.59 -8.74
C TYR A 132 -13.25 11.59 -9.44
N SER A 133 -13.91 12.06 -10.50
CA SER A 133 -14.75 11.22 -11.33
C SER A 133 -13.92 10.11 -11.98
N TYR A 134 -14.43 8.88 -11.94
CA TYR A 134 -13.76 7.77 -12.61
C TYR A 134 -13.75 7.95 -14.13
N LEU A 135 -14.70 8.72 -14.68
CA LEU A 135 -14.74 9.09 -16.09
C LEU A 135 -13.52 9.92 -16.49
N SER A 136 -13.00 10.75 -15.58
CA SER A 136 -11.82 11.58 -15.84
C SER A 136 -10.54 10.75 -16.00
N CYS A 137 -10.58 9.44 -15.70
CA CYS A 137 -9.41 8.57 -15.78
C CYS A 137 -9.17 7.94 -17.16
N ASP A 138 -10.17 7.88 -18.04
CA ASP A 138 -10.04 7.13 -19.31
C ASP A 138 -8.94 7.66 -20.24
N GLU A 139 -8.67 8.96 -20.22
CA GLU A 139 -7.60 9.58 -21.02
C GLU A 139 -6.33 9.86 -20.21
N SER A 140 -6.36 9.62 -18.89
CA SER A 140 -5.23 9.95 -18.01
C SER A 140 -3.96 9.19 -18.40
N ALA A 141 -4.09 7.93 -18.83
CA ALA A 141 -2.93 7.15 -19.27
C ALA A 141 -2.24 7.78 -20.49
N HIS A 142 -3.01 8.15 -21.52
CA HIS A 142 -2.46 8.80 -22.70
C HIS A 142 -1.89 10.20 -22.38
N LEU A 143 -2.56 10.96 -21.51
CA LEU A 143 -2.07 12.25 -21.05
C LEU A 143 -0.69 12.12 -20.37
N PHE A 144 -0.52 11.18 -19.44
CA PHE A 144 0.76 10.96 -18.76
C PHE A 144 1.87 10.55 -19.71
N GLN A 145 1.57 9.74 -20.71
CA GLN A 145 2.54 9.32 -21.73
C GLN A 145 3.07 10.52 -22.54
N ASN A 146 2.21 11.49 -22.83
CA ASN A 146 2.57 12.71 -23.57
C ASN A 146 3.24 13.76 -22.68
N MET A 147 2.81 13.89 -21.42
CA MET A 147 3.43 14.81 -20.45
C MET A 147 4.84 14.37 -20.05
N PHE A 148 5.09 13.05 -19.99
CA PHE A 148 6.33 12.46 -19.52
C PHE A 148 6.88 11.44 -20.53
N PRO A 149 7.32 11.89 -21.73
CA PRO A 149 7.79 11.00 -22.79
C PRO A 149 9.09 10.25 -22.42
N ASP A 150 9.85 10.77 -21.47
CA ASP A 150 11.10 10.23 -20.94
C ASP A 150 10.89 9.17 -19.83
N SER A 151 9.67 9.02 -19.32
CA SER A 151 9.36 8.12 -18.20
C SER A 151 8.81 6.77 -18.67
N ASP A 152 9.64 5.72 -18.60
CA ASP A 152 9.21 4.33 -18.88
C ASP A 152 7.98 3.91 -18.06
N ILE A 153 7.86 4.42 -16.81
CA ILE A 153 6.71 4.14 -15.94
C ILE A 153 5.45 4.79 -16.51
N ALA A 154 5.51 6.06 -16.92
CA ALA A 154 4.39 6.74 -17.56
C ALA A 154 4.01 6.06 -18.88
N GLN A 155 5.00 5.65 -19.67
CA GLN A 155 4.80 4.88 -20.91
C GLN A 155 4.09 3.54 -20.70
N LYS A 156 4.17 2.96 -19.50
CA LYS A 156 3.53 1.68 -19.15
C LYS A 156 2.32 1.83 -18.22
N PHE A 157 2.02 3.03 -17.75
CA PHE A 157 0.88 3.31 -16.91
C PHE A 157 -0.41 3.02 -17.69
N LYS A 158 -1.28 2.19 -17.12
CA LYS A 158 -2.58 1.85 -17.68
C LYS A 158 -3.63 1.93 -16.59
N MET A 159 -4.42 2.99 -16.59
CA MET A 159 -5.52 3.13 -15.65
C MET A 159 -6.69 3.84 -16.30
N GLU A 160 -7.76 3.08 -16.55
CA GLU A 160 -9.05 3.60 -17.02
C GLU A 160 -10.12 3.32 -15.94
N ARG A 161 -11.35 3.80 -16.15
CA ARG A 161 -12.43 3.69 -15.16
C ARG A 161 -12.64 2.29 -14.58
N ALA A 162 -12.56 1.24 -15.40
CA ALA A 162 -12.86 -0.13 -14.98
C ALA A 162 -11.76 -0.67 -14.07
N LYS A 163 -10.50 -0.48 -14.47
CA LYS A 163 -9.35 -0.87 -13.67
C LYS A 163 -9.26 -0.05 -12.39
N LEU A 164 -9.52 1.25 -12.45
CA LEU A 164 -9.56 2.12 -11.28
C LEU A 164 -10.59 1.64 -10.26
N SER A 165 -11.82 1.41 -10.72
CA SER A 165 -12.90 0.89 -9.88
C SER A 165 -12.49 -0.42 -9.23
N TYR A 166 -11.95 -1.36 -10.01
CA TYR A 166 -11.51 -2.66 -9.50
C TYR A 166 -10.34 -2.53 -8.49
N THR A 167 -9.36 -1.69 -8.78
CA THR A 167 -8.22 -1.43 -7.89
C THR A 167 -8.69 -0.83 -6.57
N ILE A 168 -9.63 0.10 -6.59
CA ILE A 168 -10.20 0.69 -5.38
C ILE A 168 -11.04 -0.34 -4.61
N SER A 169 -12.00 -1.01 -5.25
CA SER A 169 -12.96 -1.88 -4.56
C SER A 169 -12.40 -3.24 -4.15
N HIS A 170 -11.52 -3.84 -4.93
CA HIS A 170 -10.99 -5.19 -4.70
C HIS A 170 -9.52 -5.21 -4.28
N GLY A 171 -8.76 -4.14 -4.55
CA GLY A 171 -7.38 -4.00 -4.09
C GLY A 171 -7.29 -3.24 -2.77
N LEU A 172 -7.52 -1.93 -2.84
CA LEU A 172 -7.32 -0.99 -1.73
C LEU A 172 -8.37 -1.15 -0.62
N GLY A 173 -9.65 -1.30 -0.97
CA GLY A 173 -10.74 -1.45 -0.01
C GLY A 173 -10.50 -2.58 1.01
N PRO A 174 -10.29 -3.83 0.55
CA PRO A 174 -9.99 -4.95 1.45
C PRO A 174 -8.69 -4.78 2.25
N PHE A 175 -7.69 -4.09 1.69
CA PHE A 175 -6.46 -3.78 2.43
C PHE A 175 -6.74 -2.84 3.60
N PHE A 176 -7.38 -1.69 3.37
CA PHE A 176 -7.68 -0.73 4.43
C PHE A 176 -8.70 -1.27 5.44
N HIS A 177 -9.69 -2.05 5.00
CA HIS A 177 -10.64 -2.71 5.89
C HIS A 177 -9.92 -3.68 6.85
N ARG A 178 -9.01 -4.53 6.34
CA ARG A 178 -8.19 -5.41 7.19
C ARG A 178 -7.35 -4.64 8.20
N ASN A 179 -6.77 -3.50 7.80
CA ASN A 179 -5.98 -2.67 8.72
C ASN A 179 -6.85 -2.14 9.88
N VAL A 180 -8.06 -1.64 9.59
CA VAL A 180 -9.00 -1.19 10.64
C VAL A 180 -9.39 -2.34 11.56
N VAL A 181 -9.71 -3.52 11.00
CA VAL A 181 -10.08 -4.72 11.77
C VAL A 181 -8.91 -5.22 12.65
N GLN A 182 -7.67 -5.15 12.18
CA GLN A 182 -6.51 -5.55 12.96
C GLN A 182 -6.20 -4.57 14.10
N ASP A 183 -6.37 -3.27 13.86
CA ASP A 183 -6.13 -2.22 14.85
C ASP A 183 -7.20 -2.25 15.95
N ILE A 184 -8.49 -2.37 15.60
CA ILE A 184 -9.58 -2.47 16.60
C ILE A 184 -9.46 -3.72 17.49
N LYS A 185 -8.97 -4.85 16.96
CA LYS A 185 -8.77 -6.09 17.74
C LYS A 185 -7.73 -5.96 18.84
N GLN A 186 -6.80 -5.02 18.71
CA GLN A 186 -5.80 -4.71 19.74
C GLN A 186 -6.37 -3.81 20.83
N CYS A 187 -7.55 -3.23 20.62
CA CYS A 187 -8.18 -2.33 21.57
C CYS A 187 -8.99 -3.13 22.61
N GLU A 188 -8.96 -2.66 23.85
CA GLU A 188 -9.78 -3.21 24.94
C GLU A 188 -11.25 -2.80 24.82
N ARG A 189 -11.49 -1.56 24.40
CA ARG A 189 -12.82 -0.98 24.23
C ARG A 189 -12.91 -0.12 22.97
N PHE A 190 -14.10 -0.05 22.39
CA PHE A 190 -14.38 0.84 21.27
C PHE A 190 -15.80 1.37 21.27
N VAL A 191 -16.04 2.42 20.50
CA VAL A 191 -17.35 3.01 20.28
C VAL A 191 -17.77 2.74 18.84
N LEU A 192 -19.01 2.29 18.66
CA LEU A 192 -19.64 2.20 17.35
C LEU A 192 -20.42 3.48 17.11
N CYS A 193 -20.11 4.20 16.04
CA CYS A 193 -20.94 5.28 15.53
C CYS A 193 -21.61 4.81 14.25
N PHE A 194 -22.91 5.04 14.10
CA PHE A 194 -23.60 4.70 12.85
C PHE A 194 -24.64 5.73 12.46
N ASP A 195 -24.85 5.83 11.15
CA ASP A 195 -25.82 6.73 10.54
C ASP A 195 -26.60 6.04 9.41
N GLU A 196 -27.87 6.41 9.26
CA GLU A 196 -28.76 5.92 8.19
C GLU A 196 -28.98 7.02 7.16
N GLN A 197 -28.49 6.82 5.94
CA GLN A 197 -28.78 7.69 4.82
C GLN A 197 -29.64 7.00 3.75
N LYS A 198 -30.35 7.78 2.94
CA LYS A 198 -30.97 7.28 1.70
C LYS A 198 -30.04 7.58 0.54
N ASN A 199 -29.71 6.56 -0.24
CA ASN A 199 -28.93 6.78 -1.45
C ASN A 199 -29.82 7.32 -2.59
N HIS A 200 -29.21 7.69 -3.72
CA HIS A 200 -29.91 8.21 -4.90
C HIS A 200 -30.95 7.25 -5.50
N GLN A 201 -30.86 5.95 -5.18
CA GLN A 201 -31.81 4.93 -5.62
C GLN A 201 -32.90 4.65 -4.58
N ASN A 202 -33.01 5.51 -3.56
CA ASN A 202 -33.95 5.40 -2.44
C ASN A 202 -33.77 4.13 -1.58
N ASN A 203 -32.64 3.44 -1.71
CA ASN A 203 -32.24 2.38 -0.80
C ASN A 203 -31.65 3.00 0.46
N LYS A 204 -31.93 2.39 1.62
CA LYS A 204 -31.31 2.80 2.86
C LYS A 204 -29.87 2.29 2.90
N GLN A 205 -28.95 3.13 3.35
CA GLN A 205 -27.55 2.77 3.57
C GLN A 205 -27.22 3.05 5.03
N LEU A 206 -26.70 2.04 5.71
CA LEU A 206 -26.22 2.13 7.08
C LEU A 206 -24.70 2.22 7.06
N ASP A 207 -24.16 3.36 7.47
CA ASP A 207 -22.72 3.58 7.56
C ASP A 207 -22.22 3.36 8.98
N LEU A 208 -21.18 2.55 9.12
CA LEU A 208 -20.58 2.19 10.39
C LEU A 208 -19.18 2.80 10.50
N PHE A 209 -18.94 3.48 11.62
CA PHE A 209 -17.67 4.06 12.02
C PHE A 209 -17.26 3.51 13.38
N LEU A 210 -15.97 3.26 13.56
CA LEU A 210 -15.41 2.82 14.83
C LEU A 210 -14.53 3.91 15.41
N LYS A 211 -14.77 4.27 16.66
CA LYS A 211 -13.95 5.22 17.43
C LYS A 211 -13.24 4.50 18.56
N TYR A 212 -11.92 4.56 18.58
CA TYR A 212 -11.08 3.76 19.47
C TYR A 212 -9.67 4.34 19.61
N TRP A 213 -8.91 3.86 20.59
CA TRP A 213 -7.50 4.22 20.76
C TRP A 213 -6.62 3.38 19.82
N SER A 214 -6.05 3.98 18.78
CA SER A 214 -5.15 3.29 17.85
C SER A 214 -3.73 3.28 18.41
N VAL A 215 -3.19 2.09 18.65
CA VAL A 215 -1.78 1.92 19.07
C VAL A 215 -0.83 2.40 17.97
N GLN A 216 -1.20 2.21 16.70
CA GLN A 216 -0.39 2.66 15.58
C GLN A 216 -0.29 4.19 15.50
N ASN A 217 -1.40 4.90 15.75
CA ASN A 217 -1.46 6.35 15.66
C ASN A 217 -1.22 7.06 17.01
N GLN A 218 -1.03 6.29 18.10
CA GLN A 218 -0.84 6.79 19.47
C GLN A 218 -1.93 7.81 19.88
N GLY A 219 -3.19 7.50 19.57
CA GLY A 219 -4.29 8.43 19.83
C GLY A 219 -5.67 7.87 19.49
N VAL A 220 -6.70 8.62 19.90
CA VAL A 220 -8.08 8.29 19.54
C VAL A 220 -8.32 8.61 18.08
N VAL A 221 -8.76 7.61 17.32
CA VAL A 221 -9.11 7.73 15.90
C VAL A 221 -10.59 7.43 15.71
N THR A 222 -11.19 8.01 14.67
CA THR A 222 -12.48 7.58 14.13
C THR A 222 -12.25 7.07 12.72
N ARG A 223 -12.58 5.81 12.47
CA ARG A 223 -12.32 5.14 11.21
C ARG A 223 -13.62 4.61 10.62
N TYR A 224 -13.82 4.87 9.33
CA TYR A 224 -14.84 4.18 8.56
C TYR A 224 -14.59 2.67 8.60
N TYR A 225 -15.63 1.90 8.89
CA TYR A 225 -15.57 0.45 8.99
C TYR A 225 -16.24 -0.21 7.77
N LYS A 226 -17.52 0.10 7.52
CA LYS A 226 -18.32 -0.52 6.46
C LYS A 226 -19.62 0.26 6.21
N SER A 227 -20.09 0.26 4.97
CA SER A 227 -21.43 0.66 4.55
C SER A 227 -22.24 -0.58 4.20
N ILE A 228 -23.49 -0.64 4.66
CA ILE A 228 -24.41 -1.75 4.43
C ILE A 228 -25.63 -1.22 3.70
N LEU A 229 -25.91 -1.76 2.52
CA LEU A 229 -27.13 -1.43 1.78
C LEU A 229 -28.30 -2.24 2.35
N LEU A 230 -29.30 -1.54 2.88
CA LEU A 230 -30.50 -2.08 3.47
C LEU A 230 -31.70 -1.78 2.57
N GLY A 231 -32.57 -2.76 2.34
CA GLY A 231 -33.86 -2.51 1.69
C GLY A 231 -34.77 -1.69 2.61
N HIS A 232 -34.98 -2.21 3.82
CA HIS A 232 -35.62 -1.49 4.93
C HIS A 232 -34.68 -1.51 6.15
N ALA A 233 -34.76 -0.48 6.99
CA ALA A 233 -33.94 -0.39 8.21
C ALA A 233 -34.82 -0.28 9.46
N PRO A 234 -35.63 -1.31 9.77
CA PRO A 234 -36.18 -1.45 11.11
C PRO A 234 -35.05 -1.77 12.09
N ALA A 235 -35.29 -1.49 13.38
CA ALA A 235 -34.26 -1.61 14.43
C ALA A 235 -33.62 -3.02 14.51
N ASN A 236 -34.39 -4.08 14.30
CA ASN A 236 -33.89 -5.45 14.30
C ASN A 236 -32.92 -5.71 13.12
N VAL A 237 -33.24 -5.23 11.92
CA VAL A 237 -32.37 -5.40 10.74
C VAL A 237 -31.06 -4.64 10.92
N ILE A 238 -31.11 -3.42 11.47
CA ILE A 238 -29.90 -2.64 11.80
C ILE A 238 -29.04 -3.41 12.80
N ARG A 239 -29.63 -3.87 13.90
CA ARG A 239 -28.95 -4.65 14.93
C ARG A 239 -28.29 -5.89 14.34
N ASP A 240 -29.04 -6.69 13.59
CA ASP A 240 -28.56 -7.96 13.04
C ASP A 240 -27.43 -7.71 12.04
N SER A 241 -27.55 -6.67 11.19
CA SER A 241 -26.50 -6.27 10.24
C SER A 241 -25.20 -5.85 10.93
N ILE A 242 -25.28 -5.13 12.06
CA ILE A 242 -24.11 -4.75 12.86
C ILE A 242 -23.47 -5.98 13.50
N VAL A 243 -24.28 -6.83 14.15
CA VAL A 243 -23.80 -8.04 14.83
C VAL A 243 -23.14 -8.99 13.85
N ASP A 244 -23.73 -9.21 12.68
CA ASP A 244 -23.19 -10.09 11.65
C ASP A 244 -21.91 -9.53 11.01
N SER A 245 -21.81 -8.21 10.88
CA SER A 245 -20.56 -7.55 10.45
C SER A 245 -19.43 -7.81 11.44
N PHE A 246 -19.67 -7.57 12.73
CA PHE A 246 -18.69 -7.85 13.78
C PHE A 246 -18.31 -9.32 13.85
N ARG A 247 -19.30 -10.23 13.75
CA ARG A 247 -19.05 -11.68 13.72
C ARG A 247 -18.16 -12.07 12.53
N THR A 248 -18.46 -11.56 11.33
CA THR A 248 -17.72 -11.88 10.11
C THR A 248 -16.27 -11.42 10.20
N ASP A 249 -16.03 -10.24 10.74
CA ASP A 249 -14.67 -9.68 10.87
C ASP A 249 -13.99 -10.12 12.18
N GLY A 250 -14.65 -10.92 13.01
CA GLY A 250 -14.16 -11.44 14.29
C GLY A 250 -13.92 -10.35 15.34
N ILE A 251 -14.69 -9.27 15.31
CA ILE A 251 -14.67 -8.20 16.30
C ILE A 251 -15.54 -8.63 17.49
N ASP A 252 -14.96 -8.61 18.68
CA ASP A 252 -15.67 -8.98 19.91
C ASP A 252 -16.63 -7.86 20.34
N ILE A 253 -17.93 -8.11 20.19
CA ILE A 253 -18.98 -7.14 20.56
C ILE A 253 -18.98 -6.83 22.07
N ASN A 254 -18.44 -7.71 22.93
CA ASN A 254 -18.35 -7.44 24.37
C ASN A 254 -17.36 -6.31 24.70
N ARG A 255 -16.52 -5.90 23.74
CA ARG A 255 -15.63 -4.75 23.85
C ARG A 255 -16.29 -3.44 23.42
N LEU A 256 -17.53 -3.48 22.92
CA LEU A 256 -18.29 -2.28 22.59
C LEU A 256 -18.65 -1.52 23.88
N LEU A 257 -18.14 -0.30 24.01
CA LEU A 257 -18.36 0.56 25.16
C LEU A 257 -19.64 1.41 25.01
N MET A 258 -19.87 1.93 23.81
CA MET A 258 -20.94 2.90 23.55
C MET A 258 -21.37 2.83 22.09
N ILE A 259 -22.65 3.13 21.86
CA ILE A 259 -23.22 3.35 20.53
C ILE A 259 -23.50 4.85 20.39
N GLY A 260 -22.93 5.49 19.37
CA GLY A 260 -23.26 6.86 18.96
C GLY A 260 -24.17 6.85 17.74
N ARG A 261 -25.34 7.46 17.86
CA ARG A 261 -26.31 7.61 16.76
C ARG A 261 -26.85 9.04 16.77
N ASP A 262 -27.21 9.53 15.59
CA ASP A 262 -28.14 10.65 15.40
C ASP A 262 -29.46 10.41 16.17
N ASN A 263 -30.11 11.49 16.62
CA ASN A 263 -31.35 11.40 17.38
C ASN A 263 -32.49 10.88 16.49
N PRO A 264 -33.08 9.71 16.80
CA PRO A 264 -34.25 9.26 16.06
C PRO A 264 -35.40 10.26 16.25
N ASN A 265 -36.18 10.45 15.20
CA ASN A 265 -37.43 11.22 15.27
C ASN A 265 -38.30 10.61 16.37
N VAL A 266 -38.60 11.40 17.42
CA VAL A 266 -39.45 11.02 18.56
C VAL A 266 -40.92 11.12 18.17
#